data_AF-A0A3M2FFX9-F1
#
_entry.id   AF-A0A3M2FFX9-F1
#
_cell.length_a   1.000
_cell.length_b   1.000
_cell.length_c   1.000
_cell.angle_alpha   90.00
_cell.angle_beta   90.00
_cell.angle_gamma   90.00
#
_symmetry.space_group_name_H-M   'P 1'
#
loop_
_entity.id
_entity.type
_entity.pdbx_description
1 polymer ?
#
loop_
_entity_poly.entity_id
_entity_poly.type
_entity_poly.pdbx_seq_one_letter_code
_entity_poly.pdbx_strand_id
1 'polypeptide(L)'
;MAKDMMKQDALEYHRSPTPGKITVQPSKPCLTQRDLSLAYTPGVAVPCLEIAANPELADEYTSRANLVAVISNGSAVLGLGNIGALAGKPVMEGKAVLFKRFADIDVFDIELDEQDPMAIVETIARMEPTFGGINLEDIRAPECFLIERELKKRVNIPVLHDDQHGTAVIMAAGLINALLLQDKRIDQVRIVCLGAGAAGYACMRLIEQLGAPRENILLLDRKGVIHKGREDELPEHKAYFATERPERTLAEALRGADVFVGLSQGNVVSPEMLASMAERPIVFAMANPDPEIAYEVAMATRKDLIMATGRSDHPNQVNNVLGFPFLFRGALDARATTFNEEMKIAAVHALAELARQEVPESVLRAYGASSLRFGPEYILPKPFDPRLIEVVPAAVAKAASDTGVARRPIEDLAGYRQQLAGRIDQSRVFMRAVMDKARNKPIRIVLPEGEDGTVIRSAITMRELGIAQPMLIGREDVLHRLSAEMDLQL
;
A
#
# COMPACT_ATOMS: atom_id res chain seq x y z
N MET A 1 -16.50 17.10 23.21
CA MET A 1 -17.49 16.00 23.12
C MET A 1 -17.07 14.94 22.10
N ALA A 2 -17.20 15.12 20.78
CA ALA A 2 -16.84 14.08 19.80
C ALA A 2 -15.35 13.66 19.84
N LYS A 3 -14.42 14.64 19.96
CA LYS A 3 -12.98 14.38 20.09
C LYS A 3 -12.61 13.66 21.40
N ASP A 4 -13.34 13.93 22.48
CA ASP A 4 -13.11 13.30 23.79
C ASP A 4 -13.64 11.85 23.81
N MET A 5 -14.76 11.59 23.14
CA MET A 5 -15.28 10.24 22.92
C MET A 5 -14.31 9.40 22.08
N MET A 6 -13.82 9.93 20.95
CA MET A 6 -12.84 9.23 20.11
C MET A 6 -11.55 8.86 20.87
N LYS A 7 -11.09 9.72 21.79
CA LYS A 7 -9.95 9.42 22.66
C LYS A 7 -10.26 8.26 23.62
N GLN A 8 -11.43 8.26 24.25
CA GLN A 8 -11.84 7.19 25.15
C GLN A 8 -11.99 5.86 24.41
N ASP A 9 -12.62 5.87 23.24
CA ASP A 9 -12.80 4.69 22.39
C ASP A 9 -11.45 4.09 21.99
N ALA A 10 -10.49 4.93 21.58
CA ALA A 10 -9.15 4.49 21.22
C ALA A 10 -8.41 3.84 22.40
N LEU A 11 -8.51 4.42 23.60
CA LEU A 11 -7.89 3.85 24.81
C LEU A 11 -8.56 2.54 25.23
N GLU A 12 -9.89 2.48 25.16
CA GLU A 12 -10.64 1.27 25.52
C GLU A 12 -10.33 0.12 24.55
N TYR A 13 -10.27 0.41 23.25
CA TYR A 13 -9.88 -0.56 22.22
C TYR A 13 -8.53 -1.22 22.49
N HIS A 14 -7.55 -0.50 23.07
CA HIS A 14 -6.23 -1.05 23.39
C HIS A 14 -6.18 -1.74 24.76
N ARG A 15 -7.18 -1.54 25.63
CA ARG A 15 -7.19 -2.02 27.02
C ARG A 15 -8.04 -3.29 27.19
N SER A 16 -9.15 -3.38 26.49
CA SER A 16 -10.26 -4.27 26.81
C SER A 16 -10.67 -5.14 25.62
N PRO A 17 -11.03 -6.42 25.85
CA PRO A 17 -10.99 -7.15 27.13
C PRO A 17 -9.58 -7.63 27.52
N THR A 18 -8.60 -7.47 26.63
CA THR A 18 -7.21 -7.87 26.85
C THR A 18 -6.31 -6.77 26.31
N PRO A 19 -5.29 -6.32 27.05
CA PRO A 19 -4.38 -5.27 26.58
C PRO A 19 -3.62 -5.67 25.32
N GLY A 20 -3.41 -4.68 24.44
CA GLY A 20 -2.71 -4.87 23.16
C GLY A 20 -3.62 -5.39 22.04
N LYS A 21 -3.06 -5.52 20.84
CA LYS A 21 -3.83 -5.86 19.62
C LYS A 21 -3.42 -7.18 18.97
N ILE A 22 -2.40 -7.83 19.50
CA ILE A 22 -1.83 -9.05 18.93
C ILE A 22 -1.71 -10.16 19.98
N THR A 23 -1.67 -11.39 19.51
CA THR A 23 -1.46 -12.58 20.35
C THR A 23 -0.81 -13.68 19.51
N VAL A 24 -0.08 -14.59 20.16
CA VAL A 24 0.54 -15.75 19.50
C VAL A 24 -0.37 -16.95 19.68
N GLN A 25 -0.74 -17.60 18.58
CA GLN A 25 -1.58 -18.80 18.59
C GLN A 25 -0.86 -19.95 17.87
N PRO A 26 -0.87 -21.18 18.44
CA PRO A 26 -0.36 -22.35 17.74
C PRO A 26 -1.11 -22.60 16.43
N SER A 27 -0.37 -22.84 15.34
CA SER A 27 -0.95 -23.15 14.03
C SER A 27 -1.28 -24.64 13.83
N LYS A 28 -0.81 -25.51 14.73
CA LYS A 28 -1.02 -26.96 14.72
C LYS A 28 -1.70 -27.41 16.01
N PRO A 29 -2.52 -28.48 15.98
CA PRO A 29 -3.07 -29.08 17.19
C PRO A 29 -1.97 -29.47 18.18
N CYS A 30 -2.27 -29.34 19.47
CA CYS A 30 -1.44 -29.82 20.57
C CYS A 30 -2.34 -30.38 21.68
N LEU A 31 -3.15 -31.38 21.34
CA LEU A 31 -4.20 -31.91 22.23
C LEU A 31 -3.90 -33.33 22.71
N THR A 32 -3.02 -34.05 22.00
CA THR A 32 -2.68 -35.44 22.28
C THR A 32 -1.19 -35.62 22.58
N GLN A 33 -0.81 -36.75 23.19
CA GLN A 33 0.59 -37.12 23.37
C GLN A 33 1.34 -37.19 22.03
N ARG A 34 0.67 -37.66 20.96
CA ARG A 34 1.24 -37.69 19.61
C ARG A 34 1.53 -36.27 19.13
N ASP A 35 0.59 -35.34 19.27
CA ASP A 35 0.78 -33.95 18.85
C ASP A 35 1.95 -33.31 19.61
N LEU A 36 2.02 -33.50 20.93
CA LEU A 36 3.13 -32.99 21.75
C LEU A 36 4.48 -33.58 21.30
N SER A 37 4.53 -34.88 20.99
CA SER A 37 5.75 -35.55 20.52
C SER A 37 6.22 -35.07 19.15
N LEU A 38 5.32 -34.51 18.33
CA LEU A 38 5.64 -33.93 17.02
C LEU A 38 5.98 -32.45 17.13
N ALA A 39 5.23 -31.70 17.95
CA ALA A 39 5.45 -30.27 18.18
C ALA A 39 6.74 -29.99 18.96
N TYR A 40 7.18 -30.95 19.79
CA TYR A 40 8.39 -30.85 20.59
C TYR A 40 9.16 -32.18 20.57
N THR A 41 9.81 -32.54 21.68
CA THR A 41 10.64 -33.74 21.73
C THR A 41 9.81 -35.03 21.73
N PRO A 42 10.28 -36.08 21.02
CA PRO A 42 11.50 -36.13 20.22
C PRO A 42 11.34 -35.66 18.75
N GLY A 43 10.12 -35.48 18.25
CA GLY A 43 9.84 -35.28 16.82
C GLY A 43 10.43 -34.00 16.22
N VAL A 44 10.51 -32.91 16.98
CA VAL A 44 11.08 -31.62 16.55
C VAL A 44 12.55 -31.73 16.11
N ALA A 45 13.28 -32.76 16.56
CA ALA A 45 14.67 -32.97 16.14
C ALA A 45 14.80 -33.26 14.63
N VAL A 46 13.78 -33.87 14.02
CA VAL A 46 13.79 -34.21 12.58
C VAL A 46 13.88 -32.96 11.71
N PRO A 47 12.94 -31.99 11.76
CA PRO A 47 13.06 -30.77 10.95
C PRO A 47 14.31 -29.94 11.30
N CYS A 48 14.81 -29.98 12.55
CA CYS A 48 16.08 -29.31 12.89
C CYS A 48 17.27 -29.90 12.12
N LEU A 49 17.37 -31.23 12.03
CA LEU A 49 18.44 -31.91 11.29
C LEU A 49 18.32 -31.69 9.78
N GLU A 50 17.09 -31.70 9.24
CA GLU A 50 16.84 -31.38 7.83
C GLU A 50 17.27 -29.94 7.49
N ILE A 51 16.95 -28.96 8.34
CA ILE A 51 17.38 -27.56 8.16
C ILE A 51 18.89 -27.41 8.31
N ALA A 52 19.52 -28.13 9.23
CA ALA A 52 20.98 -28.13 9.38
C ALA A 52 21.68 -28.69 8.13
N ALA A 53 21.07 -29.66 7.45
CA ALA A 53 21.57 -30.21 6.18
C ALA A 53 21.27 -29.31 4.98
N ASN A 54 20.08 -28.68 4.94
CA ASN A 54 19.67 -27.73 3.92
C ASN A 54 18.91 -26.53 4.54
N PRO A 55 19.60 -25.37 4.73
CA PRO A 55 19.00 -24.20 5.35
C PRO A 55 17.75 -23.64 4.66
N GLU A 56 17.55 -23.91 3.36
CA GLU A 56 16.36 -23.44 2.63
C GLU A 56 15.06 -24.10 3.12
N LEU A 57 15.15 -25.28 3.75
CA LEU A 57 14.00 -25.98 4.33
C LEU A 57 13.43 -25.24 5.55
N ALA A 58 14.13 -24.23 6.09
CA ALA A 58 13.56 -23.35 7.11
C ALA A 58 12.29 -22.65 6.60
N ASP A 59 12.24 -22.31 5.30
CA ASP A 59 11.08 -21.69 4.66
C ASP A 59 9.91 -22.68 4.41
N GLU A 60 10.09 -23.96 4.73
CA GLU A 60 9.07 -25.02 4.60
C GLU A 60 8.61 -25.55 5.96
N TYR A 61 9.56 -25.82 6.86
CA TYR A 61 9.28 -26.45 8.16
C TYR A 61 9.07 -25.46 9.30
N THR A 62 9.18 -24.15 9.05
CA THR A 62 8.95 -23.12 10.06
C THR A 62 8.02 -22.02 9.53
N SER A 63 7.58 -21.13 10.43
CA SER A 63 6.78 -19.95 10.05
C SER A 63 7.59 -18.86 9.35
N ARG A 64 8.93 -18.97 9.26
CA ARG A 64 9.84 -17.96 8.71
C ARG A 64 9.35 -17.36 7.40
N ALA A 65 8.95 -18.20 6.43
CA ALA A 65 8.53 -17.75 5.11
C ALA A 65 7.29 -16.84 5.09
N ASN A 66 6.51 -16.80 6.18
CA ASN A 66 5.32 -15.96 6.33
C ASN A 66 5.46 -14.91 7.42
N LEU A 67 6.62 -14.84 8.09
CA LEU A 67 6.84 -14.01 9.27
C LEU A 67 7.65 -12.75 8.90
N VAL A 68 7.08 -11.59 9.18
CA VAL A 68 7.73 -10.27 8.99
C VAL A 68 8.08 -9.66 10.33
N ALA A 69 9.28 -9.09 10.44
CA ALA A 69 9.65 -8.22 11.55
C ALA A 69 9.18 -6.79 11.25
N VAL A 70 8.30 -6.23 12.07
CA VAL A 70 8.03 -4.78 12.05
C VAL A 70 8.95 -4.14 13.09
N ILE A 71 9.95 -3.39 12.65
CA ILE A 71 11.03 -2.90 13.50
C ILE A 71 11.04 -1.37 13.52
N SER A 72 11.02 -0.82 14.73
CA SER A 72 11.13 0.62 14.97
C SER A 72 12.01 0.91 16.18
N ASN A 73 12.60 2.10 16.23
CA ASN A 73 13.19 2.65 17.46
C ASN A 73 12.37 3.81 18.06
N GLY A 74 11.18 4.07 17.52
CA GLY A 74 10.27 5.11 17.98
C GLY A 74 10.78 6.54 17.80
N SER A 75 11.75 6.75 16.91
CA SER A 75 12.39 8.06 16.71
C SER A 75 11.59 9.02 15.80
N ALA A 76 10.59 8.50 15.06
CA ALA A 76 9.72 9.30 14.20
C ALA A 76 8.29 8.74 14.13
N VAL A 77 7.66 8.51 15.29
CA VAL A 77 6.33 7.89 15.36
C VAL A 77 5.25 8.85 14.84
N LEU A 78 4.69 8.55 13.67
CA LEU A 78 3.64 9.37 13.03
C LEU A 78 4.05 10.86 12.97
N GLY A 79 3.11 11.78 13.25
CA GLY A 79 3.40 13.20 13.45
C GLY A 79 3.86 13.58 14.87
N LEU A 80 4.11 12.60 15.76
CA LEU A 80 4.48 12.85 17.16
C LEU A 80 6.00 13.01 17.36
N GLY A 81 6.80 12.57 16.37
CA GLY A 81 8.26 12.65 16.42
C GLY A 81 8.88 11.58 17.32
N ASN A 82 9.98 11.92 17.99
CA ASN A 82 10.68 10.98 18.85
C ASN A 82 9.99 10.87 20.21
N ILE A 83 9.22 9.80 20.40
CA ILE A 83 8.54 9.48 21.66
C ILE A 83 9.11 8.21 22.32
N GLY A 84 10.14 7.61 21.71
CA GLY A 84 10.82 6.41 22.19
C GLY A 84 10.14 5.12 21.79
N ALA A 85 10.91 4.03 21.82
CA ALA A 85 10.53 2.71 21.34
C ALA A 85 9.23 2.18 21.98
N LEU A 86 9.12 2.25 23.31
CA LEU A 86 7.95 1.75 24.05
C LEU A 86 6.66 2.52 23.70
N ALA A 87 6.73 3.84 23.52
CA ALA A 87 5.55 4.63 23.17
C ALA A 87 5.11 4.42 21.72
N GLY A 88 6.03 3.96 20.84
CA GLY A 88 5.74 3.56 19.47
C GLY A 88 5.05 2.19 19.36
N LYS A 89 5.16 1.33 20.38
CA LYS A 89 4.62 -0.05 20.35
C LYS A 89 3.16 -0.17 19.87
N PRO A 90 2.21 0.67 20.32
CA PRO A 90 0.85 0.59 19.80
C PRO A 90 0.78 0.79 18.28
N VAL A 91 1.63 1.60 17.66
CA VAL A 91 1.64 1.77 16.20
C VAL A 91 2.13 0.49 15.53
N MET A 92 3.19 -0.13 16.05
CA MET A 92 3.77 -1.37 15.52
C MET A 92 2.81 -2.56 15.61
N GLU A 93 2.13 -2.74 16.74
CA GLU A 93 1.04 -3.73 16.85
C GLU A 93 -0.09 -3.44 15.85
N GLY A 94 -0.35 -2.17 15.56
CA GLY A 94 -1.31 -1.76 14.53
C GLY A 94 -0.88 -2.25 13.15
N LYS A 95 0.40 -2.09 12.79
CA LYS A 95 0.96 -2.61 11.54
C LYS A 95 0.83 -4.13 11.45
N ALA A 96 1.09 -4.84 12.54
CA ALA A 96 0.90 -6.30 12.62
C ALA A 96 -0.56 -6.72 12.31
N VAL A 97 -1.55 -6.02 12.89
CA VAL A 97 -2.97 -6.27 12.58
C VAL A 97 -3.27 -6.07 11.09
N LEU A 98 -2.72 -5.03 10.47
CA LEU A 98 -2.95 -4.73 9.07
C LEU A 98 -2.29 -5.78 8.15
N PHE A 99 -1.05 -6.18 8.42
CA PHE A 99 -0.38 -7.28 7.72
C PHE A 99 -1.21 -8.56 7.76
N LYS A 100 -1.69 -8.95 8.96
CA LYS A 100 -2.47 -10.17 9.12
C LYS A 100 -3.83 -10.07 8.43
N ARG A 101 -4.55 -8.96 8.62
CA ARG A 101 -5.92 -8.79 8.13
C ARG A 101 -6.01 -8.69 6.61
N PHE A 102 -5.06 -8.00 5.98
CA PHE A 102 -5.12 -7.69 4.55
C PHE A 102 -4.29 -8.65 3.69
N ALA A 103 -3.26 -9.28 4.24
CA ALA A 103 -2.33 -10.11 3.48
C ALA A 103 -2.02 -11.48 4.10
N ASP A 104 -2.65 -11.86 5.23
CA ASP A 104 -2.37 -13.11 5.94
C ASP A 104 -0.87 -13.30 6.24
N ILE A 105 -0.21 -12.21 6.64
CA ILE A 105 1.20 -12.18 7.04
C ILE A 105 1.27 -12.16 8.57
N ASP A 106 2.07 -13.06 9.12
CA ASP A 106 2.34 -13.09 10.56
C ASP A 106 3.45 -12.08 10.88
N VAL A 107 3.35 -11.42 12.02
CA VAL A 107 4.27 -10.34 12.39
C VAL A 107 4.73 -10.50 13.82
N PHE A 108 6.03 -10.25 14.04
CA PHE A 108 6.51 -9.78 15.33
C PHE A 108 6.89 -8.31 15.22
N ASP A 109 6.30 -7.50 16.07
CA ASP A 109 6.71 -6.12 16.31
C ASP A 109 7.90 -6.10 17.28
N ILE A 110 8.94 -5.34 16.92
CA ILE A 110 10.20 -5.26 17.64
C ILE A 110 10.57 -3.78 17.82
N GLU A 111 10.39 -3.30 19.04
CA GLU A 111 10.75 -1.95 19.45
C GLU A 111 12.17 -1.94 20.05
N LEU A 112 13.14 -1.36 19.32
CA LEU A 112 14.54 -1.28 19.74
C LEU A 112 14.80 0.04 20.48
N ASP A 113 15.19 -0.02 21.75
CA ASP A 113 15.66 1.16 22.50
C ASP A 113 17.13 1.45 22.18
N GLU A 114 17.41 1.75 20.91
CA GLU A 114 18.73 2.08 20.37
C GLU A 114 18.63 3.22 19.36
N GLN A 115 19.62 4.10 19.36
CA GLN A 115 19.68 5.28 18.49
C GLN A 115 20.87 5.24 17.53
N ASP A 116 21.91 4.44 17.81
CA ASP A 116 23.01 4.25 16.87
C ASP A 116 22.56 3.43 15.64
N PRO A 117 22.62 4.01 14.42
CA PRO A 117 22.14 3.34 13.22
C PRO A 117 22.83 2.00 12.95
N MET A 118 24.13 1.88 13.24
CA MET A 118 24.88 0.67 12.94
C MET A 118 24.64 -0.43 13.96
N ALA A 119 24.41 -0.09 15.23
CA ALA A 119 23.95 -1.01 16.26
C ALA A 119 22.55 -1.56 15.95
N ILE A 120 21.65 -0.72 15.44
CA ILE A 120 20.34 -1.16 14.92
C ILE A 120 20.54 -2.15 13.75
N VAL A 121 21.35 -1.78 12.75
CA VAL A 121 21.65 -2.66 11.60
C VAL A 121 22.19 -4.01 12.05
N GLU A 122 23.16 -4.01 12.97
CA GLU A 122 23.78 -5.24 13.48
C GLU A 122 22.77 -6.11 14.24
N THR A 123 21.92 -5.49 15.06
CA THR A 123 20.88 -6.18 15.82
C THR A 123 19.88 -6.85 14.86
N ILE A 124 19.37 -6.11 13.88
CA ILE A 124 18.40 -6.60 12.91
C ILE A 124 19.01 -7.71 12.03
N ALA A 125 20.25 -7.52 11.54
CA ALA A 125 20.91 -8.51 10.69
C ALA A 125 21.10 -9.86 11.41
N ARG A 126 21.43 -9.84 12.71
CA ARG A 126 21.53 -11.07 13.52
C ARG A 126 20.21 -11.81 13.70
N MET A 127 19.09 -11.11 13.60
CA MET A 127 17.75 -11.67 13.69
C MET A 127 17.23 -12.21 12.36
N GLU A 128 17.97 -12.02 11.26
CA GLU A 128 17.59 -12.50 9.93
C GLU A 128 17.08 -13.95 9.95
N PRO A 129 17.72 -14.94 10.64
CA PRO A 129 17.26 -16.34 10.65
C PRO A 129 15.83 -16.59 11.14
N THR A 130 15.20 -15.62 11.82
CA THR A 130 13.80 -15.73 12.26
C THR A 130 12.79 -15.32 11.18
N PHE A 131 13.14 -14.36 10.32
CA PHE A 131 12.18 -13.63 9.50
C PHE A 131 12.29 -13.95 8.01
N GLY A 132 11.16 -13.91 7.32
CA GLY A 132 11.06 -13.93 5.86
C GLY A 132 11.13 -12.55 5.23
N GLY A 133 10.98 -11.47 6.02
CA GLY A 133 11.12 -10.08 5.58
C GLY A 133 11.18 -9.10 6.75
N ILE A 134 11.70 -7.89 6.50
CA ILE A 134 11.86 -6.82 7.49
C ILE A 134 11.15 -5.56 7.01
N ASN A 135 10.19 -5.09 7.79
CA ASN A 135 9.52 -3.81 7.64
C ASN A 135 10.09 -2.80 8.64
N LEU A 136 10.87 -1.83 8.18
CA LEU A 136 11.33 -0.71 9.00
C LEU A 136 10.22 0.34 9.09
N GLU A 137 10.00 0.89 10.28
CA GLU A 137 8.88 1.76 10.56
C GLU A 137 9.26 2.87 11.55
N ASP A 138 8.78 4.10 11.32
CA ASP A 138 8.89 5.21 12.27
C ASP A 138 10.34 5.50 12.73
N ILE A 139 11.31 5.38 11.81
CA ILE A 139 12.73 5.70 12.04
C ILE A 139 13.05 7.05 11.37
N ARG A 140 13.62 7.99 12.14
CA ARG A 140 13.90 9.34 11.64
C ARG A 140 14.93 9.36 10.51
N ALA A 141 14.82 10.37 9.64
CA ALA A 141 15.86 10.72 8.68
C ALA A 141 16.94 11.61 9.33
N PRO A 142 18.22 11.51 8.92
CA PRO A 142 18.73 10.69 7.81
C PRO A 142 19.08 9.23 8.15
N GLU A 143 18.98 8.83 9.41
CA GLU A 143 19.43 7.52 9.90
C GLU A 143 18.71 6.35 9.21
N CYS A 144 17.41 6.48 8.95
CA CYS A 144 16.62 5.47 8.25
C CYS A 144 17.20 5.06 6.88
N PHE A 145 17.78 6.01 6.13
CA PHE A 145 18.41 5.71 4.83
C PHE A 145 19.66 4.85 4.98
N LEU A 146 20.49 5.16 5.98
CA LEU A 146 21.69 4.38 6.29
C LEU A 146 21.30 2.97 6.73
N ILE A 147 20.33 2.85 7.64
CA ILE A 147 19.85 1.57 8.17
C ILE A 147 19.32 0.69 7.04
N GLU A 148 18.41 1.21 6.20
CA GLU A 148 17.84 0.44 5.10
C GLU A 148 18.92 0.01 4.10
N ARG A 149 19.82 0.93 3.72
CA ARG A 149 20.89 0.66 2.76
C ARG A 149 21.85 -0.41 3.25
N GLU A 150 22.26 -0.36 4.52
CA GLU A 150 23.20 -1.34 5.08
C GLU A 150 22.53 -2.68 5.33
N LEU A 151 21.25 -2.71 5.73
CA LEU A 151 20.51 -3.97 5.86
C LEU A 151 20.37 -4.68 4.51
N LYS A 152 19.97 -3.98 3.45
CA LYS A 152 19.87 -4.57 2.10
C LYS A 152 21.16 -5.22 1.59
N LYS A 153 22.33 -4.83 2.12
CA LYS A 153 23.63 -5.44 1.78
C LYS A 153 23.96 -6.66 2.64
N ARG A 154 23.41 -6.75 3.85
CA ARG A 154 23.80 -7.72 4.87
C ARG A 154 22.86 -8.90 4.97
N VAL A 155 21.58 -8.70 4.68
CA VAL A 155 20.56 -9.75 4.77
C VAL A 155 20.11 -10.22 3.39
N ASN A 156 19.64 -11.47 3.30
CA ASN A 156 19.17 -12.10 2.07
C ASN A 156 17.63 -12.28 2.05
N ILE A 157 16.93 -11.33 2.68
CA ILE A 157 15.47 -11.25 2.77
C ILE A 157 15.03 -9.82 2.42
N PRO A 158 13.78 -9.61 1.97
CA PRO A 158 13.32 -8.30 1.56
C PRO A 158 13.22 -7.35 2.76
N VAL A 159 13.89 -6.20 2.63
CA VAL A 159 13.86 -5.07 3.59
C VAL A 159 13.16 -3.89 2.93
N LEU A 160 12.13 -3.35 3.59
CA LEU A 160 11.39 -2.18 3.13
C LEU A 160 11.17 -1.23 4.31
N HIS A 161 11.41 0.06 4.10
CA HIS A 161 10.93 1.09 5.01
C HIS A 161 9.58 1.64 4.54
N ASP A 162 8.50 1.44 5.30
CA ASP A 162 7.15 1.77 4.84
C ASP A 162 6.93 3.27 4.66
N ASP A 163 7.37 4.09 5.62
CA ASP A 163 7.23 5.55 5.53
C ASP A 163 7.89 6.16 4.29
N GLN A 164 8.93 5.48 3.78
CA GLN A 164 9.60 5.86 2.54
C GLN A 164 8.87 5.30 1.32
N HIS A 165 8.93 3.97 1.15
CA HIS A 165 8.57 3.33 -0.11
C HIS A 165 7.09 3.01 -0.21
N GLY A 166 6.42 2.71 0.91
CA GLY A 166 4.97 2.51 0.94
C GLY A 166 4.24 3.77 0.52
N THR A 167 4.59 4.91 1.16
CA THR A 167 4.08 6.24 0.80
C THR A 167 4.35 6.56 -0.68
N ALA A 168 5.58 6.33 -1.16
CA ALA A 168 5.98 6.61 -2.53
C ALA A 168 5.15 5.83 -3.56
N VAL A 169 4.95 4.52 -3.35
CA VAL A 169 4.20 3.67 -4.27
C VAL A 169 2.75 4.14 -4.42
N ILE A 170 2.09 4.48 -3.31
CA ILE A 170 0.67 4.86 -3.35
C ILE A 170 0.51 6.27 -3.94
N MET A 171 1.36 7.21 -3.54
CA MET A 171 1.35 8.55 -4.11
C MET A 171 1.60 8.51 -5.63
N ALA A 172 2.61 7.74 -6.07
CA ALA A 172 2.91 7.60 -7.49
C ALA A 172 1.76 6.94 -8.28
N ALA A 173 1.08 5.92 -7.72
CA ALA A 173 -0.11 5.33 -8.35
C ALA A 173 -1.24 6.36 -8.51
N GLY A 174 -1.50 7.16 -7.47
CA GLY A 174 -2.44 8.25 -7.52
C GLY A 174 -2.03 9.31 -8.56
N LEU A 175 -0.75 9.64 -8.63
CA LEU A 175 -0.21 10.64 -9.56
C LEU A 175 -0.38 10.21 -11.01
N ILE A 176 -0.07 8.95 -11.36
CA ILE A 176 -0.29 8.42 -12.72
C ILE A 176 -1.75 8.58 -13.14
N ASN A 177 -2.68 8.25 -12.24
CA ASN A 177 -4.10 8.37 -12.50
C ASN A 177 -4.57 9.82 -12.59
N ALA A 178 -4.08 10.70 -11.72
CA ALA A 178 -4.39 12.12 -11.76
C ALA A 178 -3.84 12.80 -13.01
N LEU A 179 -2.62 12.46 -13.44
CA LEU A 179 -2.02 12.95 -14.69
C LEU A 179 -2.86 12.54 -15.90
N LEU A 180 -3.31 11.29 -15.96
CA LEU A 180 -4.21 10.80 -17.00
C LEU A 180 -5.52 11.60 -17.04
N LEU A 181 -6.16 11.81 -15.89
CA LEU A 181 -7.40 12.58 -15.80
C LEU A 181 -7.21 14.07 -16.11
N GLN A 182 -6.02 14.61 -15.85
CA GLN A 182 -5.67 16.01 -16.15
C GLN A 182 -5.08 16.22 -17.55
N ASP A 183 -4.97 15.16 -18.36
CA ASP A 183 -4.33 15.18 -19.69
C ASP A 183 -2.91 15.78 -19.66
N LYS A 184 -2.12 15.35 -18.66
CA LYS A 184 -0.75 15.80 -18.44
C LYS A 184 0.23 14.65 -18.57
N ARG A 185 1.42 14.94 -19.10
CA ARG A 185 2.51 13.96 -19.20
C ARG A 185 3.51 14.14 -18.07
N ILE A 186 3.92 13.04 -17.46
CA ILE A 186 4.88 13.06 -16.33
C ILE A 186 6.22 13.73 -16.70
N ASP A 187 6.62 13.63 -17.97
CA ASP A 187 7.87 14.22 -18.47
C ASP A 187 7.80 15.74 -18.73
N GLN A 188 6.62 16.36 -18.59
CA GLN A 188 6.39 17.77 -18.87
C GLN A 188 5.91 18.58 -17.66
N VAL A 189 5.47 17.91 -16.59
CA VAL A 189 4.91 18.58 -15.42
C VAL A 189 5.99 19.16 -14.51
N ARG A 190 5.72 20.34 -13.94
CA ARG A 190 6.50 20.93 -12.85
C ARG A 190 6.00 20.42 -11.51
N ILE A 191 6.88 19.78 -10.75
CA ILE A 191 6.55 19.14 -9.48
C ILE A 191 7.21 19.90 -8.32
N VAL A 192 6.43 20.23 -7.31
CA VAL A 192 6.90 20.88 -6.08
C VAL A 192 6.63 19.94 -4.91
N CYS A 193 7.67 19.55 -4.21
CA CYS A 193 7.58 18.69 -3.02
C CYS A 193 7.99 19.47 -1.78
N LEU A 194 7.06 19.65 -0.84
CA LEU A 194 7.33 20.22 0.47
C LEU A 194 7.53 19.11 1.49
N GLY A 195 8.77 18.95 1.96
CA GLY A 195 9.17 17.91 2.91
C GLY A 195 10.36 17.11 2.40
N ALA A 196 11.58 17.61 2.61
CA ALA A 196 12.83 16.92 2.24
C ALA A 196 13.25 15.82 3.25
N GLY A 197 12.29 15.07 3.79
CA GLY A 197 12.53 13.94 4.69
C GLY A 197 12.55 12.59 3.95
N ALA A 198 12.39 11.50 4.71
CA ALA A 198 12.39 10.13 4.19
C ALA A 198 11.34 9.91 3.09
N ALA A 199 10.08 10.20 3.39
CA ALA A 199 8.96 10.06 2.46
C ALA A 199 9.13 10.93 1.20
N GLY A 200 9.46 12.21 1.36
CA GLY A 200 9.58 13.14 0.23
C GLY A 200 10.71 12.77 -0.72
N TYR A 201 11.87 12.36 -0.20
CA TYR A 201 12.95 11.85 -1.04
C TYR A 201 12.53 10.60 -1.82
N ALA A 202 11.95 9.61 -1.14
CA ALA A 202 11.52 8.36 -1.77
C ALA A 202 10.43 8.59 -2.84
N CYS A 203 9.46 9.45 -2.54
CA CYS A 203 8.43 9.88 -3.48
C CYS A 203 9.03 10.50 -4.74
N MET A 204 9.94 11.47 -4.59
CA MET A 204 10.55 12.16 -5.73
C MET A 204 11.46 11.25 -6.56
N ARG A 205 12.19 10.33 -5.91
CA ARG A 205 13.02 9.33 -6.61
C ARG A 205 12.18 8.34 -7.41
N LEU A 206 11.05 7.88 -6.87
CA LEU A 206 10.18 6.95 -7.58
C LEU A 206 9.50 7.60 -8.79
N ILE A 207 9.02 8.84 -8.68
CA ILE A 207 8.44 9.53 -9.84
C ILE A 207 9.49 9.88 -10.89
N GLU A 208 10.74 10.15 -10.50
CA GLU A 208 11.86 10.29 -11.42
C GLU A 208 12.10 9.00 -12.22
N GLN A 209 12.07 7.84 -11.55
CA GLN A 209 12.17 6.53 -12.22
C GLN A 209 10.97 6.23 -13.15
N LEU A 210 9.79 6.79 -12.84
CA LEU A 210 8.60 6.70 -13.70
C LEU A 210 8.62 7.70 -14.87
N GLY A 211 9.66 8.54 -14.98
CA GLY A 211 9.90 9.42 -16.13
C GLY A 211 9.80 10.92 -15.86
N ALA A 212 9.60 11.36 -14.60
CA ALA A 212 9.67 12.78 -14.27
C ALA A 212 11.13 13.29 -14.40
N PRO A 213 11.42 14.37 -15.16
CA PRO A 213 12.77 14.89 -15.27
C PRO A 213 13.12 15.57 -13.95
N ARG A 214 14.30 15.28 -13.41
CA ARG A 214 14.73 15.79 -12.11
C ARG A 214 14.74 17.32 -12.06
N GLU A 215 15.09 17.97 -13.17
CA GLU A 215 15.08 19.43 -13.33
C GLU A 215 13.70 20.07 -13.17
N ASN A 216 12.63 19.28 -13.35
CA ASN A 216 11.25 19.72 -13.14
C ASN A 216 10.79 19.60 -11.69
N ILE A 217 11.60 18.97 -10.82
CA ILE A 217 11.29 18.75 -9.41
C ILE A 217 11.96 19.83 -8.54
N LEU A 218 11.16 20.55 -7.76
CA LEU A 218 11.64 21.41 -6.69
C LEU A 218 11.34 20.76 -5.33
N LEU A 219 12.40 20.43 -4.59
CA LEU A 219 12.29 19.91 -3.23
C LEU A 219 12.49 21.05 -2.23
N LEU A 220 11.64 21.13 -1.20
CA LEU A 220 11.71 22.14 -0.15
C LEU A 220 11.82 21.49 1.23
N ASP A 221 12.58 22.13 2.11
CA ASP A 221 12.57 21.86 3.54
C ASP A 221 12.16 23.09 4.36
N ARG A 222 12.31 23.00 5.69
CA ARG A 222 11.94 24.09 6.61
C ARG A 222 12.65 25.43 6.33
N LYS A 223 13.75 25.45 5.58
CA LYS A 223 14.47 26.69 5.21
C LYS A 223 14.21 27.13 3.77
N GLY A 224 13.28 26.50 3.05
CA GLY A 224 12.92 26.82 1.67
C GLY A 224 13.44 25.81 0.66
N VAL A 225 13.56 26.25 -0.60
CA VAL A 225 13.98 25.40 -1.73
C VAL A 225 15.39 24.87 -1.51
N ILE A 226 15.59 23.58 -1.77
CA ILE A 226 16.93 22.98 -1.80
C ILE A 226 17.61 23.41 -3.10
N HIS A 227 18.67 24.21 -3.01
CA HIS A 227 19.38 24.74 -4.17
C HIS A 227 20.90 24.70 -4.00
N LYS A 228 21.62 24.78 -5.12
CA LYS A 228 23.08 24.91 -5.10
C LYS A 228 23.48 26.23 -4.43
N GLY A 229 24.46 26.18 -3.53
CA GLY A 229 24.93 27.35 -2.78
C GLY A 229 24.14 27.68 -1.51
N ARG A 230 23.29 26.77 -1.00
CA ARG A 230 22.84 26.85 0.40
C ARG A 230 24.04 26.76 1.33
N GLU A 231 24.05 27.61 2.35
CA GLU A 231 25.16 27.72 3.32
C GLU A 231 25.12 26.60 4.39
N ASP A 232 23.97 25.95 4.58
CA ASP A 232 23.85 24.85 5.51
C ASP A 232 24.25 23.50 4.90
N GLU A 233 24.76 22.61 5.74
CA GLU A 233 25.11 21.26 5.34
C GLU A 233 23.85 20.50 4.90
N LEU A 234 23.82 20.12 3.62
CA LEU A 234 22.76 19.33 3.04
C LEU A 234 23.17 17.85 3.05
N PRO A 235 22.46 16.99 3.79
CA PRO A 235 22.63 15.55 3.67
C PRO A 235 22.46 15.08 2.22
N GLU A 236 23.10 13.98 1.86
CA GLU A 236 23.14 13.44 0.48
C GLU A 236 21.76 13.37 -0.19
N HIS A 237 20.74 12.87 0.52
CA HIS A 237 19.37 12.75 0.00
C HIS A 237 18.75 14.11 -0.36
N LYS A 238 19.07 15.19 0.37
CA LYS A 238 18.60 16.54 0.01
C LYS A 238 19.41 17.10 -1.14
N ALA A 239 20.74 16.99 -1.05
CA ALA A 239 21.67 17.50 -2.05
C ALA A 239 21.39 16.93 -3.46
N TYR A 240 20.88 15.69 -3.53
CA TYR A 240 20.48 15.05 -4.78
C TYR A 240 19.48 15.86 -5.62
N PHE A 241 18.56 16.59 -4.97
CA PHE A 241 17.53 17.43 -5.60
C PHE A 241 17.87 18.94 -5.53
N ALA A 242 19.14 19.29 -5.29
CA ALA A 242 19.55 20.69 -5.29
C ALA A 242 19.42 21.31 -6.70
N THR A 243 18.51 22.28 -6.83
CA THR A 243 18.25 22.98 -8.09
C THR A 243 19.17 24.18 -8.31
N GLU A 244 19.27 24.67 -9.55
CA GLU A 244 19.85 25.97 -9.91
C GLU A 244 18.80 27.03 -10.19
N ARG A 245 17.52 26.65 -10.23
CA ARG A 245 16.42 27.57 -10.50
C ARG A 245 16.34 28.67 -9.43
N PRO A 246 15.80 29.86 -9.73
CA PRO A 246 15.88 31.02 -8.85
C PRO A 246 14.91 31.01 -7.66
N GLU A 247 13.88 30.15 -7.66
CA GLU A 247 12.88 30.12 -6.59
C GLU A 247 13.51 29.75 -5.24
N ARG A 248 13.13 30.45 -4.17
CA ARG A 248 13.66 30.22 -2.81
C ARG A 248 12.56 29.90 -1.81
N THR A 249 11.35 30.38 -2.03
CA THR A 249 10.20 30.17 -1.15
C THR A 249 9.18 29.19 -1.72
N LEU A 250 8.32 28.65 -0.86
CA LEU A 250 7.20 27.78 -1.28
C LEU A 250 6.24 28.50 -2.24
N ALA A 251 5.89 29.75 -1.95
CA ALA A 251 5.03 30.55 -2.81
C ALA A 251 5.62 30.73 -4.21
N GLU A 252 6.94 31.00 -4.31
CA GLU A 252 7.62 31.13 -5.59
C GLU A 252 7.64 29.82 -6.36
N ALA A 253 7.95 28.71 -5.70
CA ALA A 253 8.02 27.38 -6.29
C ALA A 253 6.67 26.93 -6.87
N LEU A 254 5.58 27.21 -6.15
CA LEU A 254 4.21 26.84 -6.54
C LEU A 254 3.68 27.62 -7.75
N ARG A 255 4.23 28.80 -8.07
CA ARG A 255 3.79 29.57 -9.25
C ARG A 255 4.00 28.79 -10.55
N GLY A 256 2.90 28.46 -11.20
CA GLY A 256 2.89 27.65 -12.43
C GLY A 256 3.32 26.19 -12.23
N ALA A 257 3.28 25.67 -11.00
CA ALA A 257 3.50 24.23 -10.76
C ALA A 257 2.27 23.41 -11.20
N ASP A 258 2.49 22.23 -11.75
CA ASP A 258 1.42 21.31 -12.13
C ASP A 258 1.02 20.38 -10.99
N VAL A 259 2.01 20.01 -10.18
CA VAL A 259 1.87 19.03 -9.11
C VAL A 259 2.46 19.60 -7.82
N PHE A 260 1.70 19.52 -6.74
CA PHE A 260 2.19 19.74 -5.38
C PHE A 260 2.12 18.44 -4.58
N VAL A 261 3.21 18.12 -3.87
CA VAL A 261 3.31 17.00 -2.95
C VAL A 261 3.75 17.52 -1.58
N GLY A 262 2.83 17.50 -0.62
CA GLY A 262 3.06 17.86 0.77
C GLY A 262 3.27 16.62 1.62
N LEU A 263 4.42 16.56 2.29
CA LEU A 263 4.84 15.53 3.25
C LEU A 263 5.49 16.19 4.47
N SER A 264 4.89 17.28 4.96
CA SER A 264 5.49 18.18 5.95
C SER A 264 4.48 18.57 7.03
N GLN A 265 4.49 19.85 7.44
CA GLN A 265 3.60 20.43 8.42
C GLN A 265 2.28 20.87 7.78
N GLY A 266 1.16 20.69 8.49
CA GLY A 266 -0.15 21.16 8.07
C GLY A 266 -0.29 22.69 8.02
N ASN A 267 -1.27 23.17 7.24
CA ASN A 267 -1.65 24.58 7.11
C ASN A 267 -0.53 25.54 6.64
N VAL A 268 0.32 25.08 5.73
CA VAL A 268 1.45 25.84 5.17
C VAL A 268 1.21 26.34 3.75
N VAL A 269 0.19 25.83 3.05
CA VAL A 269 -0.21 26.28 1.72
C VAL A 269 -1.45 27.16 1.84
N SER A 270 -1.36 28.40 1.35
CA SER A 270 -2.48 29.34 1.34
C SER A 270 -3.33 29.25 0.08
N PRO A 271 -4.58 29.75 0.09
CA PRO A 271 -5.41 29.86 -1.11
C PRO A 271 -4.73 30.60 -2.26
N GLU A 272 -3.97 31.66 -1.97
CA GLU A 272 -3.25 32.45 -2.98
C GLU A 272 -2.14 31.63 -3.65
N MET A 273 -1.39 30.84 -2.86
CA MET A 273 -0.39 29.94 -3.41
C MET A 273 -1.04 28.88 -4.29
N LEU A 274 -2.14 28.27 -3.84
CA LEU A 274 -2.90 27.31 -4.61
C LEU A 274 -3.46 27.94 -5.89
N ALA A 275 -3.98 29.17 -5.87
CA ALA A 275 -4.47 29.85 -7.06
C ALA A 275 -3.36 30.17 -8.08
N SER A 276 -2.10 30.24 -7.63
CA SER A 276 -0.96 30.59 -8.48
C SER A 276 -0.37 29.42 -9.29
N MET A 277 -0.74 28.16 -8.98
CA MET A 277 -0.22 27.01 -9.73
C MET A 277 -0.87 26.88 -11.11
N ALA A 278 -0.30 26.09 -12.02
CA ALA A 278 -0.78 25.91 -13.39
C ALA A 278 -2.22 25.36 -13.45
N GLU A 279 -2.94 25.59 -14.55
CA GLU A 279 -4.29 25.05 -14.77
C GLU A 279 -4.36 23.54 -14.51
N ARG A 280 -5.49 23.06 -14.00
CA ARG A 280 -5.75 21.64 -13.73
C ARG A 280 -4.67 21.00 -12.84
N PRO A 281 -4.42 21.56 -11.65
CA PRO A 281 -3.30 21.14 -10.81
C PRO A 281 -3.64 19.80 -10.14
N ILE A 282 -2.60 19.14 -9.66
CA ILE A 282 -2.71 17.93 -8.86
C ILE A 282 -2.10 18.24 -7.49
N VAL A 283 -2.85 18.00 -6.42
CA VAL A 283 -2.47 18.38 -5.05
C VAL A 283 -2.53 17.15 -4.15
N PHE A 284 -1.38 16.68 -3.72
CA PHE A 284 -1.25 15.68 -2.65
C PHE A 284 -0.90 16.40 -1.35
N ALA A 285 -1.86 16.62 -0.45
CA ALA A 285 -1.63 17.24 0.86
C ALA A 285 -1.72 16.16 1.96
N MET A 286 -0.60 15.51 2.25
CA MET A 286 -0.55 14.25 3.00
C MET A 286 -0.04 14.40 4.44
N ALA A 287 0.20 15.62 4.94
CA ALA A 287 0.44 15.84 6.35
C ALA A 287 -0.72 15.30 7.22
N ASN A 288 -0.37 14.68 8.34
CA ASN A 288 -1.33 14.16 9.32
C ASN A 288 -1.10 14.79 10.70
N PRO A 289 -2.16 15.05 11.49
CA PRO A 289 -3.58 14.84 11.18
C PRO A 289 -4.20 15.94 10.30
N ASP A 290 -3.53 17.09 10.20
CA ASP A 290 -3.99 18.25 9.45
C ASP A 290 -3.13 18.42 8.18
N PRO A 291 -3.73 18.44 6.98
CA PRO A 291 -3.01 18.54 5.71
C PRO A 291 -2.38 19.93 5.49
N GLU A 292 -1.46 20.03 4.53
CA GLU A 292 -0.79 21.29 4.15
C GLU A 292 -1.77 22.41 3.77
N ILE A 293 -2.93 22.04 3.24
CA ILE A 293 -4.11 22.87 3.02
C ILE A 293 -5.35 22.02 3.26
N ALA A 294 -6.35 22.54 3.98
CA ALA A 294 -7.61 21.85 4.23
C ALA A 294 -8.36 21.54 2.93
N TYR A 295 -8.99 20.37 2.84
CA TYR A 295 -9.67 19.90 1.64
C TYR A 295 -10.75 20.88 1.17
N GLU A 296 -11.60 21.33 2.08
CA GLU A 296 -12.70 22.25 1.82
C GLU A 296 -12.19 23.61 1.30
N VAL A 297 -11.08 24.08 1.85
CA VAL A 297 -10.44 25.34 1.43
C VAL A 297 -9.85 25.19 0.03
N ALA A 298 -9.17 24.08 -0.25
CA ALA A 298 -8.59 23.83 -1.57
C ALA A 298 -9.69 23.74 -2.65
N MET A 299 -10.74 22.95 -2.41
CA MET A 299 -11.87 22.78 -3.34
C MET A 299 -12.67 24.07 -3.54
N ALA A 300 -12.78 24.92 -2.52
CA ALA A 300 -13.40 26.24 -2.64
C ALA A 300 -12.53 27.24 -3.42
N THR A 301 -11.20 27.10 -3.34
CA THR A 301 -10.23 27.96 -4.02
C THR A 301 -10.13 27.61 -5.50
N ARG A 302 -10.14 26.33 -5.85
CA ARG A 302 -9.99 25.86 -7.23
C ARG A 302 -10.88 24.66 -7.54
N LYS A 303 -11.63 24.75 -8.65
CA LYS A 303 -12.61 23.72 -9.05
C LYS A 303 -12.06 22.68 -10.03
N ASP A 304 -10.96 22.99 -10.70
CA ASP A 304 -10.29 22.16 -11.72
C ASP A 304 -9.17 21.29 -11.12
N LEU A 305 -8.95 21.34 -9.81
CA LEU A 305 -7.93 20.54 -9.14
C LEU A 305 -8.37 19.10 -8.91
N ILE A 306 -7.39 18.19 -8.87
CA ILE A 306 -7.55 16.87 -8.26
C ILE A 306 -6.75 16.90 -6.95
N MET A 307 -7.41 16.56 -5.84
CA MET A 307 -6.78 16.53 -4.51
C MET A 307 -6.79 15.14 -3.92
N ALA A 308 -5.70 14.80 -3.26
CA ALA A 308 -5.53 13.61 -2.43
C ALA A 308 -4.97 14.02 -1.06
N THR A 309 -5.36 13.31 -0.01
CA THR A 309 -4.90 13.58 1.36
C THR A 309 -4.58 12.28 2.10
N GLY A 310 -3.96 12.37 3.28
CA GLY A 310 -3.78 11.21 4.17
C GLY A 310 -5.06 10.79 4.90
N ARG A 311 -6.12 11.60 4.84
CA ARG A 311 -7.31 11.44 5.68
C ARG A 311 -8.37 10.55 5.04
N SER A 312 -9.05 9.77 5.89
CA SER A 312 -10.07 8.80 5.46
C SER A 312 -11.44 9.40 5.15
N ASP A 313 -11.70 10.61 5.65
CA ASP A 313 -12.95 11.36 5.47
C ASP A 313 -13.00 12.16 4.16
N HIS A 314 -11.91 12.16 3.38
CA HIS A 314 -11.85 12.83 2.08
C HIS A 314 -11.72 11.83 0.91
N PRO A 315 -12.08 12.26 -0.32
CA PRO A 315 -11.73 11.53 -1.53
C PRO A 315 -10.22 11.27 -1.66
N ASN A 316 -9.85 10.28 -2.48
CA ASN A 316 -8.46 10.00 -2.84
C ASN A 316 -7.48 9.88 -1.65
N GLN A 317 -7.82 9.06 -0.67
CA GLN A 317 -6.93 8.83 0.48
C GLN A 317 -5.64 8.11 0.05
N VAL A 318 -4.49 8.74 0.29
CA VAL A 318 -3.18 8.09 0.24
C VAL A 318 -2.95 7.41 1.59
N ASN A 319 -3.14 6.09 1.64
CA ASN A 319 -3.06 5.31 2.87
C ASN A 319 -2.10 4.14 2.71
N ASN A 320 -1.05 4.08 3.53
CA ASN A 320 0.00 3.06 3.50
C ASN A 320 -0.52 1.62 3.49
N VAL A 321 -1.72 1.36 4.02
CA VAL A 321 -2.38 0.04 3.95
C VAL A 321 -2.58 -0.48 2.51
N LEU A 322 -2.63 0.40 1.51
CA LEU A 322 -2.68 0.04 0.09
C LEU A 322 -1.33 -0.49 -0.45
N GLY A 323 -0.25 -0.30 0.32
CA GLY A 323 1.12 -0.65 -0.06
C GLY A 323 1.64 -1.87 0.71
N PHE A 324 2.16 -1.65 1.92
CA PHE A 324 3.02 -2.63 2.61
C PHE A 324 2.47 -4.06 2.71
N PRO A 325 1.17 -4.32 3.04
CA PRO A 325 0.73 -5.70 3.21
C PRO A 325 0.90 -6.49 1.90
N PHE A 326 0.57 -5.84 0.78
CA PHE A 326 0.56 -6.47 -0.53
C PHE A 326 1.96 -6.53 -1.17
N LEU A 327 2.79 -5.52 -0.93
CA LEU A 327 4.20 -5.54 -1.32
C LEU A 327 4.91 -6.74 -0.69
N PHE A 328 4.77 -6.92 0.63
CA PHE A 328 5.39 -8.06 1.32
C PHE A 328 4.77 -9.39 0.90
N ARG A 329 3.45 -9.48 0.68
CA ARG A 329 2.83 -10.75 0.25
C ARG A 329 3.48 -11.29 -1.03
N GLY A 330 3.66 -10.41 -2.03
CA GLY A 330 4.28 -10.79 -3.29
C GLY A 330 5.76 -11.17 -3.11
N ALA A 331 6.50 -10.39 -2.32
CA ALA A 331 7.91 -10.66 -2.04
C ALA A 331 8.12 -11.98 -1.27
N LEU A 332 7.30 -12.25 -0.25
CA LEU A 332 7.37 -13.47 0.57
C LEU A 332 7.00 -14.72 -0.23
N ASP A 333 5.92 -14.69 -1.01
CA ASP A 333 5.51 -15.83 -1.82
C ASP A 333 6.53 -16.18 -2.91
N ALA A 334 7.18 -15.15 -3.49
CA ALA A 334 8.29 -15.32 -4.43
C ALA A 334 9.63 -15.69 -3.75
N ARG A 335 9.69 -15.70 -2.41
CA ARG A 335 10.92 -15.80 -1.61
C ARG A 335 12.01 -14.83 -2.10
N ALA A 336 11.62 -13.59 -2.37
CA ALA A 336 12.50 -12.55 -2.89
C ALA A 336 13.65 -12.28 -1.90
N THR A 337 14.86 -12.13 -2.41
CA THR A 337 16.05 -11.83 -1.59
C THR A 337 16.16 -10.36 -1.22
N THR A 338 15.45 -9.48 -1.93
CA THR A 338 15.45 -8.03 -1.70
C THR A 338 14.17 -7.39 -2.25
N PHE A 339 13.93 -6.12 -1.89
CA PHE A 339 12.96 -5.26 -2.57
C PHE A 339 13.71 -4.32 -3.52
N ASN A 340 13.60 -4.58 -4.82
CA ASN A 340 14.17 -3.74 -5.88
C ASN A 340 13.17 -2.68 -6.38
N GLU A 341 13.61 -1.83 -7.31
CA GLU A 341 12.80 -0.73 -7.83
C GLU A 341 11.71 -1.20 -8.79
N GLU A 342 11.99 -2.24 -9.59
CA GLU A 342 11.03 -2.83 -10.53
C GLU A 342 9.81 -3.39 -9.81
N MET A 343 9.99 -3.99 -8.64
CA MET A 343 8.89 -4.45 -7.78
C MET A 343 7.99 -3.29 -7.32
N LYS A 344 8.58 -2.13 -6.96
CA LYS A 344 7.82 -0.94 -6.56
C LYS A 344 7.05 -0.35 -7.74
N ILE A 345 7.69 -0.24 -8.90
CA ILE A 345 7.06 0.25 -10.14
C ILE A 345 5.91 -0.67 -10.55
N ALA A 346 6.09 -1.99 -10.46
CA ALA A 346 5.02 -2.95 -10.73
C ALA A 346 3.81 -2.75 -9.80
N ALA A 347 4.05 -2.49 -8.51
CA ALA A 347 2.99 -2.18 -7.55
C ALA A 347 2.28 -0.85 -7.86
N VAL A 348 3.03 0.18 -8.28
CA VAL A 348 2.47 1.47 -8.72
C VAL A 348 1.46 1.26 -9.86
N HIS A 349 1.86 0.55 -10.91
CA HIS A 349 0.98 0.27 -12.05
C HIS A 349 -0.22 -0.59 -11.66
N ALA A 350 -0.01 -1.63 -10.84
CA ALA A 350 -1.07 -2.50 -10.35
C ALA A 350 -2.16 -1.73 -9.58
N LEU A 351 -1.77 -0.82 -8.68
CA LEU A 351 -2.70 0.03 -7.94
C LEU A 351 -3.43 1.02 -8.86
N ALA A 352 -2.70 1.66 -9.77
CA ALA A 352 -3.25 2.65 -10.69
C ALA A 352 -4.29 2.00 -11.63
N GLU A 353 -3.98 0.84 -12.19
CA GLU A 353 -4.88 0.07 -13.06
C GLU A 353 -6.09 -0.46 -12.31
N LEU A 354 -5.92 -0.93 -11.06
CA LEU A 354 -7.05 -1.42 -10.26
C LEU A 354 -8.09 -0.31 -10.00
N ALA A 355 -7.65 0.92 -9.75
CA ALA A 355 -8.55 2.06 -9.55
C ALA A 355 -9.40 2.40 -10.79
N ARG A 356 -8.95 1.99 -11.98
CA ARG A 356 -9.65 2.21 -13.26
C ARG A 356 -10.70 1.15 -13.56
N GLN A 357 -10.68 0.03 -12.84
CA GLN A 357 -11.65 -1.05 -13.01
C GLN A 357 -12.96 -0.75 -12.28
N GLU A 358 -14.03 -1.43 -12.67
CA GLU A 358 -15.32 -1.35 -11.98
C GLU A 358 -15.19 -1.70 -10.50
N VAL A 359 -15.76 -0.89 -9.62
CA VAL A 359 -15.64 -1.06 -8.17
C VAL A 359 -16.66 -2.09 -7.68
N PRO A 360 -16.24 -3.15 -6.94
CA PRO A 360 -17.16 -4.16 -6.44
C PRO A 360 -18.19 -3.60 -5.46
N GLU A 361 -19.40 -4.16 -5.50
CA GLU A 361 -20.50 -3.86 -4.56
C GLU A 361 -20.11 -4.01 -3.08
N SER A 362 -19.20 -4.95 -2.76
CA SER A 362 -18.69 -5.11 -1.40
C SER A 362 -17.95 -3.86 -0.91
N VAL A 363 -17.25 -3.16 -1.79
CA VAL A 363 -16.54 -1.92 -1.49
C VAL A 363 -17.54 -0.78 -1.33
N LEU A 364 -18.52 -0.66 -2.23
CA LEU A 364 -19.59 0.33 -2.13
C LEU A 364 -20.31 0.24 -0.77
N ARG A 365 -20.70 -0.97 -0.37
CA ARG A 365 -21.31 -1.23 0.94
C ARG A 365 -20.39 -0.89 2.12
N ALA A 366 -19.11 -1.25 2.05
CA ALA A 366 -18.15 -1.01 3.14
C ALA A 366 -17.95 0.49 3.42
N TYR A 367 -18.12 1.34 2.41
CA TYR A 367 -17.95 2.80 2.52
C TYR A 367 -19.28 3.57 2.47
N GLY A 368 -20.43 2.89 2.46
CA GLY A 368 -21.75 3.53 2.38
C GLY A 368 -21.96 4.37 1.11
N ALA A 369 -21.26 4.05 0.02
CA ALA A 369 -21.30 4.79 -1.23
C ALA A 369 -22.32 4.17 -2.20
N SER A 370 -23.08 5.00 -2.91
CA SER A 370 -23.98 4.55 -3.97
C SER A 370 -23.25 4.26 -5.29
N SER A 371 -22.10 4.92 -5.51
CA SER A 371 -21.22 4.65 -6.64
C SER A 371 -19.80 5.14 -6.35
N LEU A 372 -18.82 4.42 -6.87
CA LEU A 372 -17.42 4.82 -6.92
C LEU A 372 -16.91 4.45 -8.31
N ARG A 373 -16.36 5.40 -9.05
CA ARG A 373 -15.88 5.22 -10.42
C ARG A 373 -14.65 6.06 -10.63
N PHE A 374 -13.72 5.56 -11.45
CA PHE A 374 -12.51 6.26 -11.81
C PHE A 374 -12.81 7.70 -12.27
N GLY A 375 -12.17 8.67 -11.61
CA GLY A 375 -12.44 10.09 -11.84
C GLY A 375 -11.74 10.98 -10.81
N PRO A 376 -12.00 12.31 -10.83
CA PRO A 376 -11.33 13.28 -9.95
C PRO A 376 -11.41 12.97 -8.46
N GLU A 377 -12.47 12.29 -8.01
CA GLU A 377 -12.69 11.89 -6.60
C GLU A 377 -12.34 10.42 -6.31
N TYR A 378 -11.84 9.68 -7.31
CA TYR A 378 -11.45 8.28 -7.18
C TYR A 378 -10.27 7.94 -8.12
N ILE A 379 -9.06 8.29 -7.69
CA ILE A 379 -7.79 7.99 -8.40
C ILE A 379 -7.03 6.81 -7.77
N LEU A 380 -7.48 6.33 -6.61
CA LEU A 380 -6.87 5.23 -5.86
C LEU A 380 -7.95 4.24 -5.40
N PRO A 381 -7.66 2.92 -5.38
CA PRO A 381 -8.56 1.94 -4.79
C PRO A 381 -8.71 2.18 -3.29
N LYS A 382 -9.76 1.62 -2.69
CA LYS A 382 -10.01 1.73 -1.25
C LYS A 382 -9.36 0.56 -0.49
N PRO A 383 -8.88 0.75 0.75
CA PRO A 383 -8.28 -0.30 1.58
C PRO A 383 -9.05 -1.62 1.68
N PHE A 384 -10.38 -1.56 1.76
CA PHE A 384 -11.23 -2.75 1.82
C PHE A 384 -11.61 -3.33 0.45
N ASP A 385 -10.94 -2.90 -0.63
CA ASP A 385 -11.09 -3.53 -1.94
C ASP A 385 -10.47 -4.93 -1.93
N PRO A 386 -11.29 -6.00 -2.02
CA PRO A 386 -10.80 -7.36 -1.86
C PRO A 386 -9.95 -7.82 -3.05
N ARG A 387 -9.88 -7.03 -4.14
CA ARG A 387 -9.04 -7.33 -5.30
C ARG A 387 -7.57 -6.96 -5.06
N LEU A 388 -7.27 -6.12 -4.07
CA LEU A 388 -5.90 -5.68 -3.76
C LEU A 388 -4.97 -6.87 -3.51
N ILE A 389 -5.44 -7.85 -2.73
CA ILE A 389 -4.67 -9.07 -2.41
C ILE A 389 -4.39 -9.93 -3.64
N GLU A 390 -5.16 -9.80 -4.72
CA GLU A 390 -4.95 -10.57 -5.95
C GLU A 390 -4.01 -9.83 -6.90
N VAL A 391 -4.21 -8.51 -7.05
CA VAL A 391 -3.58 -7.74 -8.13
C VAL A 391 -2.16 -7.29 -7.76
N VAL A 392 -1.99 -6.69 -6.59
CA VAL A 392 -0.70 -6.08 -6.20
C VAL A 392 0.38 -7.12 -5.91
N PRO A 393 0.15 -8.17 -5.08
CA PRO A 393 1.17 -9.18 -4.82
C PRO A 393 1.58 -9.94 -6.09
N ALA A 394 0.64 -10.21 -7.00
CA ALA A 394 0.94 -10.87 -8.26
C ALA A 394 1.87 -10.03 -9.15
N ALA A 395 1.67 -8.72 -9.22
CA ALA A 395 2.56 -7.82 -9.96
C ALA A 395 3.97 -7.77 -9.33
N VAL A 396 4.03 -7.69 -7.99
CA VAL A 396 5.30 -7.67 -7.25
C VAL A 396 6.07 -8.99 -7.40
N ALA A 397 5.40 -10.13 -7.25
CA ALA A 397 6.01 -11.45 -7.39
C ALA A 397 6.50 -11.72 -8.82
N LYS A 398 5.74 -11.25 -9.83
CA LYS A 398 6.17 -11.28 -11.23
C LYS A 398 7.44 -10.46 -11.42
N ALA A 399 7.47 -9.21 -10.96
CA ALA A 399 8.65 -8.36 -11.07
C ALA A 399 9.88 -8.96 -10.36
N ALA A 400 9.70 -9.55 -9.18
CA ALA A 400 10.76 -10.25 -8.48
C ALA A 400 11.33 -11.45 -9.28
N SER A 401 10.45 -12.15 -10.00
CA SER A 401 10.84 -13.25 -10.89
C SER A 401 11.58 -12.74 -12.12
N ASP A 402 11.06 -11.69 -12.77
CA ASP A 402 11.64 -11.10 -13.97
C ASP A 402 13.04 -10.51 -13.72
N THR A 403 13.29 -9.98 -12.53
CA THR A 403 14.59 -9.39 -12.16
C THR A 403 15.57 -10.39 -11.55
N GLY A 404 15.16 -11.65 -11.35
CA GLY A 404 16.00 -12.72 -10.81
C GLY A 404 16.24 -12.66 -9.30
N VAL A 405 15.49 -11.84 -8.55
CA VAL A 405 15.60 -11.78 -7.08
C VAL A 405 14.71 -12.81 -6.37
N ALA A 406 13.78 -13.44 -7.08
CA ALA A 406 12.91 -14.49 -6.56
C ALA A 406 13.64 -15.84 -6.46
N ARG A 407 13.74 -16.40 -5.25
CA ARG A 407 14.22 -17.80 -5.05
C ARG A 407 13.13 -18.83 -5.36
N ARG A 408 11.87 -18.42 -5.37
CA ARG A 408 10.73 -19.25 -5.79
C ARG A 408 9.87 -18.48 -6.79
N PRO A 409 10.28 -18.42 -8.07
CA PRO A 409 9.49 -17.75 -9.12
C PRO A 409 8.08 -18.31 -9.23
N ILE A 410 7.11 -17.45 -9.53
CA ILE A 410 5.70 -17.83 -9.70
C ILE A 410 5.41 -18.01 -11.20
N GLU A 411 5.32 -19.26 -11.64
CA GLU A 411 5.07 -19.61 -13.05
C GLU A 411 3.61 -19.38 -13.46
N ASP A 412 2.65 -19.85 -12.64
CA ASP A 412 1.21 -19.67 -12.86
C ASP A 412 0.66 -18.49 -12.05
N LEU A 413 0.77 -17.28 -12.62
CA LEU A 413 0.21 -16.07 -12.00
C LEU A 413 -1.31 -16.12 -11.84
N ALA A 414 -2.03 -16.82 -12.72
CA ALA A 414 -3.48 -16.91 -12.64
C ALA A 414 -3.91 -17.79 -11.46
N GLY A 415 -3.28 -18.96 -11.30
CA GLY A 415 -3.45 -19.83 -10.14
C GLY A 415 -3.02 -19.16 -8.84
N TYR A 416 -1.92 -18.39 -8.87
CA TYR A 416 -1.46 -17.63 -7.71
C TYR A 416 -2.49 -16.58 -7.24
N ARG A 417 -3.05 -15.78 -8.16
CA ARG A 417 -4.12 -14.82 -7.84
C ARG A 417 -5.31 -15.50 -7.15
N GLN A 418 -5.70 -16.67 -7.64
CA GLN A 418 -6.80 -17.45 -7.06
C GLN A 418 -6.46 -17.97 -5.65
N GLN A 419 -5.22 -18.41 -5.44
CA GLN A 419 -4.75 -18.83 -4.12
C GLN A 419 -4.80 -17.67 -3.11
N LEU A 420 -4.34 -16.48 -3.52
CA LEU A 420 -4.37 -15.27 -2.70
C LEU A 420 -5.78 -14.86 -2.28
N ALA A 421 -6.74 -14.90 -3.22
CA ALA A 421 -8.13 -14.63 -2.93
C ALA A 421 -8.69 -15.52 -1.82
N GLY A 422 -8.26 -16.79 -1.77
CA GLY A 422 -8.69 -17.77 -0.77
C GLY A 422 -8.04 -17.62 0.61
N ARG A 423 -6.93 -16.88 0.74
CA ARG A 423 -6.26 -16.66 2.04
C ARG A 423 -7.07 -15.77 2.98
N ILE A 424 -7.70 -14.73 2.43
CA ILE A 424 -8.45 -13.75 3.22
C ILE A 424 -9.90 -14.16 3.41
N ASP A 425 -10.48 -14.84 2.42
CA ASP A 425 -11.89 -15.25 2.44
C ASP A 425 -12.06 -16.68 1.91
N GLN A 426 -12.19 -17.64 2.84
CA GLN A 426 -12.39 -19.05 2.49
C GLN A 426 -13.66 -19.31 1.68
N SER A 427 -14.67 -18.42 1.76
CA SER A 427 -15.90 -18.57 0.96
C SER A 427 -15.60 -18.44 -0.54
N ARG A 428 -14.53 -17.71 -0.92
CA ARG A 428 -14.09 -17.62 -2.31
C ARG A 428 -13.54 -18.93 -2.85
N VAL A 429 -12.86 -19.73 -2.02
CA VAL A 429 -12.39 -21.07 -2.39
C VAL A 429 -13.57 -21.99 -2.68
N PHE A 430 -14.60 -21.95 -1.83
CA PHE A 430 -15.84 -22.70 -2.04
C PHE A 430 -16.58 -22.25 -3.31
N MET A 431 -16.79 -20.95 -3.49
CA MET A 431 -17.46 -20.40 -4.67
C MET A 431 -16.70 -20.71 -5.96
N ARG A 432 -15.37 -20.77 -5.94
CA ARG A 432 -14.58 -21.25 -7.08
C ARG A 432 -14.92 -22.69 -7.42
N ALA A 433 -14.95 -23.61 -6.46
CA ALA A 433 -15.29 -25.01 -6.74
C ALA A 433 -16.69 -25.13 -7.37
N VAL A 434 -17.63 -24.26 -6.97
CA VAL A 434 -18.95 -24.13 -7.61
C VAL A 434 -18.83 -23.60 -9.04
N MET A 435 -18.06 -22.54 -9.29
CA MET A 435 -17.86 -21.95 -10.61
C MET A 435 -17.14 -22.89 -11.59
N ASP A 436 -16.08 -23.59 -11.16
CA ASP A 436 -15.34 -24.55 -12.00
C ASP A 436 -16.24 -25.73 -12.40
N LYS A 437 -17.10 -26.19 -11.48
CA LYS A 437 -18.13 -27.18 -11.79
C LYS A 437 -19.18 -26.65 -12.78
N ALA A 438 -19.57 -25.39 -12.63
CA ALA A 438 -20.52 -24.73 -13.53
C ALA A 438 -19.95 -24.56 -14.94
N ARG A 439 -18.67 -24.17 -15.09
CA ARG A 439 -17.99 -24.08 -16.40
C ARG A 439 -17.92 -25.41 -17.15
N ASN A 440 -17.71 -26.51 -16.43
CA ASN A 440 -17.68 -27.84 -17.04
C ASN A 440 -19.05 -28.29 -17.59
N LYS A 441 -20.15 -27.76 -17.04
CA LYS A 441 -21.50 -28.05 -17.51
C LYS A 441 -22.40 -26.81 -17.37
N PRO A 442 -22.26 -25.82 -18.25
CA PRO A 442 -23.03 -24.57 -18.17
C PRO A 442 -24.51 -24.89 -18.35
N ILE A 443 -25.33 -24.47 -17.40
CA ILE A 443 -26.78 -24.67 -17.45
C ILE A 443 -27.48 -23.42 -17.99
N ARG A 444 -28.63 -23.60 -18.62
CA ARG A 444 -29.55 -22.47 -18.90
C ARG A 444 -30.22 -22.04 -17.60
N ILE A 445 -30.16 -20.75 -17.29
CA ILE A 445 -30.76 -20.16 -16.08
C ILE A 445 -31.73 -19.09 -16.52
N VAL A 446 -32.97 -19.19 -16.07
CA VAL A 446 -33.98 -18.15 -16.28
C VAL A 446 -33.91 -17.19 -15.10
N LEU A 447 -33.71 -15.90 -15.37
CA LEU A 447 -33.64 -14.83 -14.39
C LEU A 447 -34.91 -13.98 -14.51
N PRO A 448 -35.91 -14.18 -13.63
CA PRO A 448 -37.23 -13.57 -13.78
C PRO A 448 -37.24 -12.06 -13.48
N GLU A 449 -36.28 -11.57 -12.71
CA GLU A 449 -36.08 -10.15 -12.43
C GLU A 449 -35.19 -9.47 -13.49
N GLY A 450 -35.45 -9.74 -14.78
CA GLY A 450 -34.60 -9.26 -15.87
C GLY A 450 -34.56 -7.74 -16.04
N GLU A 451 -35.46 -7.00 -15.39
CA GLU A 451 -35.48 -5.53 -15.37
C GLU A 451 -34.64 -4.93 -14.22
N ASP A 452 -34.01 -5.75 -13.37
CA ASP A 452 -33.08 -5.29 -12.33
C ASP A 452 -31.65 -5.20 -12.87
N GLY A 453 -31.03 -4.02 -12.77
CA GLY A 453 -29.68 -3.78 -13.30
C GLY A 453 -28.59 -4.69 -12.70
N THR A 454 -28.75 -5.16 -11.46
CA THR A 454 -27.83 -6.11 -10.83
C THR A 454 -27.98 -7.51 -11.42
N VAL A 455 -29.22 -7.92 -11.72
CA VAL A 455 -29.51 -9.20 -12.38
C VAL A 455 -29.00 -9.20 -13.81
N ILE A 456 -29.17 -8.09 -14.53
CA ILE A 456 -28.63 -7.90 -15.88
C ILE A 456 -27.10 -8.02 -15.88
N ARG A 457 -26.40 -7.27 -15.02
CA ARG A 457 -24.93 -7.37 -14.87
C ARG A 457 -24.50 -8.79 -14.53
N SER A 458 -25.20 -9.43 -13.59
CA SER A 458 -24.91 -10.81 -13.19
C SER A 458 -25.06 -11.79 -14.36
N ALA A 459 -26.09 -11.63 -15.20
CA ALA A 459 -26.30 -12.44 -16.40
C ALA A 459 -25.14 -12.29 -17.39
N ILE A 460 -24.69 -11.06 -17.65
CA ILE A 460 -23.55 -10.81 -18.54
C ILE A 460 -22.29 -11.45 -17.99
N THR A 461 -21.98 -11.23 -16.71
CA THR A 461 -20.83 -11.85 -16.04
C THR A 461 -20.92 -13.38 -16.09
N MET A 462 -22.09 -13.97 -15.88
CA MET A 462 -22.29 -15.43 -15.98
C MET A 462 -21.98 -15.97 -17.38
N ARG A 463 -22.41 -15.24 -18.42
CA ARG A 463 -22.15 -15.57 -19.83
C ARG A 463 -20.67 -15.44 -20.15
N GLU A 464 -20.03 -14.34 -19.77
CA GLU A 464 -18.61 -14.06 -20.02
C GLU A 464 -17.69 -15.05 -19.30
N LEU A 465 -18.01 -15.41 -18.06
CA LEU A 465 -17.27 -16.40 -17.30
C LEU A 465 -17.53 -17.84 -17.76
N GLY A 466 -18.48 -18.06 -18.66
CA GLY A 466 -18.87 -19.37 -19.18
C GLY A 466 -19.50 -20.29 -18.13
N ILE A 467 -20.05 -19.75 -17.04
CA ILE A 467 -20.61 -20.54 -15.94
C ILE A 467 -22.09 -20.89 -16.14
N ALA A 468 -22.82 -20.10 -16.96
CA ALA A 468 -24.23 -20.36 -17.29
C ALA A 468 -24.62 -19.72 -18.63
N GLN A 469 -25.80 -20.10 -19.13
CA GLN A 469 -26.49 -19.46 -20.26
C GLN A 469 -27.74 -18.74 -19.72
N PRO A 470 -27.62 -17.49 -19.25
CA PRO A 470 -28.73 -16.79 -18.64
C PRO A 470 -29.74 -16.32 -19.68
N MET A 471 -31.01 -16.32 -19.29
CA MET A 471 -32.16 -15.80 -20.02
C MET A 471 -32.89 -14.81 -19.13
N LEU A 472 -32.87 -13.53 -19.51
CA LEU A 472 -33.59 -12.48 -18.78
C LEU A 472 -35.06 -12.51 -19.19
N ILE A 473 -35.95 -12.44 -18.21
CA ILE A 473 -37.38 -12.19 -18.44
C ILE A 473 -37.68 -10.75 -18.03
N GLY A 474 -38.23 -9.98 -18.96
CA GLY A 474 -38.62 -8.60 -18.74
C GLY A 474 -39.36 -8.08 -19.96
N ARG A 475 -39.92 -6.87 -19.86
CA ARG A 475 -40.54 -6.20 -21.01
C ARG A 475 -39.45 -5.72 -21.95
N GLU A 476 -39.63 -6.02 -23.24
CA GLU A 476 -38.64 -5.76 -24.30
C GLU A 476 -38.23 -4.27 -24.37
N ASP A 477 -39.18 -3.35 -24.23
CA ASP A 477 -38.93 -1.90 -24.25
C ASP A 477 -38.13 -1.40 -23.04
N VAL A 478 -38.29 -2.05 -21.87
CA VAL A 478 -37.54 -1.74 -20.65
C VAL A 478 -36.12 -2.30 -20.75
N LEU A 479 -35.96 -3.53 -21.22
CA LEU A 479 -34.66 -4.17 -21.40
C LEU A 479 -33.79 -3.42 -22.41
N HIS A 480 -34.32 -3.01 -23.56
CA HIS A 480 -33.58 -2.21 -24.54
C HIS A 480 -33.14 -0.86 -23.99
N ARG A 481 -33.99 -0.22 -23.16
CA ARG A 481 -33.67 1.05 -22.51
C ARG A 481 -32.54 0.88 -21.50
N LEU A 482 -32.65 -0.12 -20.62
CA LEU A 482 -31.61 -0.44 -19.63
C LEU A 482 -30.28 -0.83 -20.32
N SER A 483 -30.35 -1.60 -21.41
CA SER A 483 -29.18 -1.93 -22.24
C SER A 483 -28.47 -0.68 -22.74
N ALA A 484 -29.23 0.30 -23.25
CA ALA A 484 -28.68 1.55 -23.77
C ALA A 484 -28.15 2.46 -22.66
N GLU A 485 -28.83 2.54 -21.52
CA GLU A 485 -28.39 3.32 -20.34
C GLU A 485 -27.12 2.75 -19.70
N MET A 486 -26.93 1.43 -19.79
CA MET A 486 -25.81 0.71 -19.20
C MET A 486 -24.67 0.41 -20.19
N ASP A 487 -24.83 0.79 -21.46
CA ASP A 487 -23.90 0.50 -22.57
C ASP A 487 -23.60 -1.01 -22.74
N LEU A 488 -24.65 -1.83 -22.69
CA LEU A 488 -24.57 -3.29 -22.75
C LEU A 488 -25.13 -3.84 -24.08
N GLN A 489 -24.57 -4.96 -24.56
CA GLN A 489 -25.18 -5.79 -25.59
C GLN A 489 -25.90 -6.99 -24.95
N LEU A 490 -27.22 -6.86 -24.77
CA LEU A 490 -28.09 -7.91 -24.24
C LEU A 490 -28.40 -9.00 -25.27
#